data_AF-A0A497TA09-F1
#
_entry.id   AF-A0A497TA09-F1
#
_cell.length_a   1.000
_cell.length_b   1.000
_cell.length_c   1.000
_cell.angle_alpha   90.00
_cell.angle_beta   90.00
_cell.angle_gamma   90.00
#
_symmetry.space_group_name_H-M   'P 1'
#
loop_
_entity.id
_entity.type
_entity.pdbx_description
1 polymer ?
#
loop_
_entity_poly.entity_id
_entity_poly.type
_entity_poly.pdbx_seq_one_letter_code
_entity_poly.pdbx_strand_id
1 'polypeptide(L)'
;MRHEERLQMLWAVSFIISGVVFGLAFWFTPIIGFLAVLGYIILYVGLAFAFLMVFRGMATLNIELMDALKTRKKELEEMKRVVEKKYYKKKIDEETFKKLMQDYEEKLTEIEVKINNLKRI
;
A
#
# COMPACT_ATOMS: atom_id res chain seq x y z
N MET A 1 11.80 3.78 -10.32
CA MET A 1 10.63 4.62 -10.01
C MET A 1 9.41 3.73 -9.95
N ARG A 2 8.76 3.71 -8.78
CA ARG A 2 7.52 2.96 -8.54
C ARG A 2 6.42 3.46 -9.48
N HIS A 3 5.44 2.60 -9.77
CA HIS A 3 4.32 2.96 -10.64
C HIS A 3 3.55 4.16 -10.06
N GLU A 4 3.42 4.22 -8.73
CA GLU A 4 2.86 5.34 -7.97
C GLU A 4 3.65 6.63 -8.13
N GLU A 5 4.98 6.59 -8.05
CA GLU A 5 5.85 7.77 -8.27
C GLU A 5 5.73 8.30 -9.71
N ARG A 6 5.60 7.40 -10.70
CA ARG A 6 5.36 7.78 -12.10
C ARG A 6 3.99 8.42 -12.29
N LEU A 7 2.96 7.87 -11.64
CA LEU A 7 1.61 8.44 -11.64
C LEU A 7 1.60 9.82 -10.97
N GLN A 8 2.26 9.98 -9.83
CA GLN A 8 2.42 11.26 -9.15
C GLN A 8 3.16 12.28 -10.02
N MET A 9 4.22 11.86 -10.70
CA MET A 9 4.99 12.73 -11.59
C MET A 9 4.15 13.17 -12.80
N LEU A 10 3.42 12.25 -13.43
CA LEU A 10 2.49 12.56 -14.53
C LEU A 10 1.38 13.53 -14.08
N TRP A 11 0.89 13.34 -12.85
CA TRP A 11 -0.09 14.24 -12.24
C TRP A 11 0.47 15.63 -11.99
N ALA A 12 1.68 15.73 -11.41
CA ALA A 12 2.35 16.99 -11.14
C ALA A 12 2.70 17.75 -12.43
N VAL A 13 3.12 17.05 -13.47
CA VAL A 13 3.40 17.65 -14.79
C VAL A 13 2.10 18.17 -15.42
N SER A 14 1.03 17.37 -15.39
CA SER A 14 -0.28 17.81 -15.90
C SER A 14 -0.80 19.03 -15.15
N PHE A 15 -0.58 19.09 -13.83
CA PHE A 15 -0.95 20.21 -12.95
C PHE A 15 -0.21 21.51 -13.27
N ILE A 16 1.08 21.43 -13.60
CA ILE A 16 1.88 22.60 -14.00
C ILE A 16 1.38 23.11 -15.35
N ILE A 17 1.16 22.21 -16.32
CA ILE A 17 0.71 22.57 -17.67
C ILE A 17 -0.67 23.25 -17.63
N SER A 18 -1.62 22.69 -16.87
CA SER A 18 -2.95 23.28 -16.74
C SER A 18 -2.90 24.65 -16.05
N GLY A 19 -2.05 24.85 -15.03
CA GLY A 19 -1.82 26.15 -14.40
C GLY A 19 -1.29 27.21 -15.38
N VAL A 20 -0.34 26.85 -16.25
CA VAL A 20 0.21 27.74 -17.29
C VAL A 20 -0.85 28.12 -18.32
N VAL A 21 -1.64 27.15 -18.81
CA VAL A 21 -2.74 27.39 -19.75
C VAL A 21 -3.79 28.32 -19.15
N PHE A 22 -4.08 28.17 -17.86
CA PHE A 22 -5.06 29.00 -17.16
C PHE A 22 -4.57 30.44 -16.94
N GLY A 23 -3.31 30.63 -16.57
CA GLY A 23 -2.69 31.95 -16.44
C GLY A 23 -2.71 32.73 -17.76
N LEU A 24 -2.47 32.03 -18.88
CA LEU A 24 -2.60 32.59 -20.21
C LEU A 24 -4.06 32.96 -20.53
N ALA A 25 -5.02 32.08 -20.26
CA ALA A 25 -6.44 32.34 -20.53
C ALA A 25 -6.99 33.56 -19.74
N PHE A 26 -6.55 33.74 -18.50
CA PHE A 26 -6.89 34.90 -17.67
C PHE A 26 -6.35 36.21 -18.26
N TRP A 27 -5.13 36.20 -18.81
CA TRP A 27 -4.53 37.36 -19.47
C TRP A 27 -5.34 37.83 -20.69
N PHE A 28 -5.97 36.90 -21.42
CA PHE A 28 -6.75 37.22 -22.62
C PHE A 28 -8.24 37.55 -22.33
N THR A 29 -8.82 37.11 -21.21
CA THR A 29 -10.26 37.30 -20.92
C THR A 29 -10.56 37.62 -19.43
N PRO A 30 -10.38 38.87 -18.97
CA PRO A 30 -10.36 39.19 -17.53
C PRO A 30 -11.70 39.02 -16.79
N ILE A 31 -12.85 39.31 -17.41
CA ILE A 31 -14.17 39.27 -16.72
C ILE A 31 -14.71 37.84 -16.62
N ILE A 32 -14.66 37.08 -17.72
CA ILE A 32 -15.03 35.65 -17.74
C ILE A 32 -13.97 34.82 -16.99
N GLY A 33 -12.71 35.28 -17.02
CA GLY A 33 -11.57 34.69 -16.35
C GLY A 33 -11.73 34.62 -14.83
N PHE A 34 -12.35 35.61 -14.17
CA PHE A 34 -12.49 35.58 -12.71
C PHE A 34 -13.39 34.44 -12.21
N LEU A 35 -14.55 34.22 -12.83
CA LEU A 35 -15.44 33.11 -12.50
C LEU A 35 -14.82 31.76 -12.89
N ALA A 36 -14.11 31.70 -14.01
CA ALA A 36 -13.36 30.52 -14.41
C ALA A 36 -12.24 30.18 -13.40
N VAL A 37 -11.53 31.19 -12.88
CA VAL A 37 -10.49 31.03 -11.85
C VAL A 37 -11.09 30.49 -10.56
N LEU A 38 -12.23 31.01 -10.10
CA LEU A 38 -12.91 30.48 -8.91
C LEU A 38 -13.33 29.02 -9.08
N GLY A 39 -13.95 28.67 -10.23
CA GLY A 39 -14.31 27.29 -10.53
C GLY A 39 -13.09 26.36 -10.58
N TYR A 40 -11.99 26.84 -11.17
CA TYR A 40 -10.74 26.10 -11.25
C TYR A 40 -10.10 25.87 -9.88
N ILE A 41 -10.08 26.89 -9.01
CA ILE A 41 -9.59 26.77 -7.63
C ILE A 41 -10.42 25.75 -6.85
N ILE A 42 -11.75 25.79 -6.95
CA ILE A 42 -12.64 24.83 -6.28
C ILE A 42 -12.38 23.40 -6.78
N LEU A 43 -12.23 23.23 -8.10
CA LEU A 43 -11.95 21.94 -8.71
C LEU A 43 -10.56 21.41 -8.29
N TYR A 44 -9.57 22.30 -8.19
CA TYR A 44 -8.22 22.01 -7.71
C TYR A 44 -8.19 21.59 -6.24
N VAL A 45 -8.87 22.35 -5.37
CA VAL A 45 -8.95 22.06 -3.94
C VAL A 45 -9.69 20.74 -3.73
N GLY A 46 -10.76 20.50 -4.49
CA GLY A 46 -11.49 19.23 -4.47
C GLY A 46 -10.62 18.03 -4.86
N LEU A 47 -9.85 18.15 -5.94
CA LEU A 47 -8.94 17.10 -6.41
C LEU A 47 -7.79 16.85 -5.43
N ALA A 48 -7.19 17.91 -4.87
CA ALA A 48 -6.16 17.79 -3.84
C ALA A 48 -6.70 17.10 -2.58
N PHE A 49 -7.93 17.42 -2.17
CA PHE A 49 -8.56 16.81 -1.02
C PHE A 49 -8.90 15.33 -1.26
N ALA A 50 -9.44 15.00 -2.44
CA ALA A 50 -9.69 13.61 -2.84
C ALA A 50 -8.38 12.80 -2.87
N PHE A 51 -7.30 13.38 -3.41
CA PHE A 51 -5.99 12.75 -3.43
C PHE A 51 -5.47 12.47 -2.01
N LEU A 52 -5.55 13.44 -1.10
CA LEU A 52 -5.16 13.26 0.30
C LEU A 52 -5.98 12.17 1.01
N MET A 53 -7.28 12.11 0.76
CA MET A 53 -8.15 11.09 1.35
C MET A 53 -7.78 9.68 0.89
N VAL A 54 -7.54 9.50 -0.41
CA VAL A 54 -7.10 8.21 -0.97
C VAL A 54 -5.72 7.83 -0.43
N PHE A 55 -4.79 8.79 -0.36
CA PHE A 55 -3.43 8.54 0.14
C PHE A 55 -3.43 8.12 1.62
N ARG A 56 -4.25 8.79 2.44
CA ARG A 56 -4.45 8.42 3.84
C ARG A 56 -5.07 7.03 3.98
N GLY A 57 -6.02 6.67 3.11
CA GLY A 57 -6.58 5.33 3.04
C GLY A 57 -5.54 4.26 2.71
N MET A 58 -4.72 4.47 1.67
CA MET A 58 -3.67 3.54 1.27
C MET A 58 -2.59 3.35 2.34
N ALA A 59 -2.16 4.44 3.00
CA ALA A 59 -1.21 4.35 4.10
C ALA A 59 -1.74 3.51 5.26
N THR A 60 -3.03 3.65 5.58
CA THR A 60 -3.68 2.88 6.65
C THR A 60 -3.78 1.40 6.26
N LEU A 61 -4.16 1.10 5.02
CA LEU A 61 -4.22 -0.27 4.48
C LEU A 61 -2.87 -0.99 4.50
N ASN A 62 -1.78 -0.30 4.15
CA ASN A 62 -0.43 -0.88 4.20
C ASN A 62 0.00 -1.22 5.65
N ILE A 63 -0.35 -0.37 6.61
CA ILE A 63 -0.07 -0.61 8.04
C ILE A 63 -0.89 -1.80 8.53
N GLU A 64 -2.19 -1.84 8.26
CA GLU A 64 -3.08 -2.94 8.66
C GLU A 64 -2.65 -4.28 8.02
N LEU A 65 -2.30 -4.27 6.73
CA LEU A 65 -1.82 -5.47 6.04
C LEU A 65 -0.49 -5.98 6.62
N MET A 66 0.41 -5.07 6.99
CA MET A 66 1.68 -5.42 7.61
C MET A 66 1.49 -6.01 9.01
N ASP A 67 0.58 -5.46 9.81
CA ASP A 67 0.24 -6.02 11.13
C ASP A 67 -0.50 -7.36 11.03
N ALA A 68 -1.39 -7.52 10.04
CA ALA A 68 -2.03 -8.81 9.76
C ALA A 68 -1.00 -9.89 9.39
N LEU A 69 -0.02 -9.57 8.53
CA LEU A 69 1.04 -10.51 8.15
C LEU A 69 1.98 -10.85 9.32
N LYS A 70 2.32 -9.88 10.17
CA LYS A 70 3.10 -10.14 11.40
C LYS A 70 2.34 -11.05 12.36
N THR A 71 1.05 -10.80 12.55
CA THR A 71 0.19 -11.62 13.42
C THR A 71 0.14 -13.05 12.90
N ARG A 72 -0.08 -13.22 11.59
CA ARG A 72 -0.09 -14.54 10.94
C ARG A 72 1.26 -15.26 11.02
N LYS A 73 2.39 -14.53 10.95
CA LYS A 73 3.73 -15.10 11.17
C LYS A 73 3.85 -15.67 12.59
N LYS A 74 3.41 -14.90 13.59
CA LYS A 74 3.45 -15.33 15.00
C LYS A 74 2.58 -16.57 15.26
N GLU A 75 1.38 -16.61 14.68
CA GLU A 75 0.50 -17.78 14.77
C GLU A 75 1.15 -19.03 14.15
N LEU A 76 1.80 -18.90 12.99
CA LEU A 76 2.53 -20.00 12.35
C LEU A 76 3.73 -20.49 13.18
N GLU A 77 4.47 -19.57 13.82
CA GLU A 77 5.54 -19.93 14.75
C GLU A 77 5.01 -20.66 16.00
N GLU A 78 3.87 -20.23 16.53
CA GLU A 78 3.20 -20.92 17.65
C GLU A 78 2.72 -22.32 17.24
N MET A 79 2.11 -22.46 16.05
CA MET A 79 1.71 -23.76 15.50
C MET A 79 2.91 -24.70 15.33
N LYS A 80 4.04 -24.21 14.80
CA LYS A 80 5.31 -24.95 14.70
C LYS A 80 5.74 -25.50 16.07
N ARG A 81 5.76 -24.65 17.10
CA ARG A 81 6.11 -25.06 18.49
C ARG A 81 5.15 -26.10 19.06
N VAL A 82 3.85 -26.00 18.76
CA VAL A 82 2.86 -26.98 19.22
C VAL A 82 3.09 -28.34 18.55
N VAL A 83 3.40 -28.35 17.26
CA VAL A 83 3.70 -29.58 16.51
C VAL A 83 4.99 -30.23 17.01
N GLU A 84 6.06 -29.46 17.24
CA GLU A 84 7.28 -29.94 17.90
C GLU A 84 6.99 -30.58 19.25
N LYS A 85 6.22 -29.91 20.12
CA LYS A 85 5.81 -30.47 21.43
C LYS A 85 5.02 -31.78 21.28
N LYS A 86 4.18 -31.92 20.26
CA LYS A 86 3.42 -33.15 20.00
C LYS A 86 4.34 -34.27 19.53
N TYR A 87 5.32 -33.98 18.69
CA TYR A 87 6.34 -34.93 18.26
C TYR A 87 7.20 -35.42 19.44
N TYR A 88 7.70 -34.52 20.29
CA TYR A 88 8.46 -34.89 21.50
C TYR A 88 7.64 -35.73 22.49
N LYS A 89 6.31 -35.54 22.53
CA LYS A 89 5.39 -36.38 23.31
C LYS A 89 5.02 -37.70 22.60
N LYS A 90 5.68 -38.02 21.48
CA LYS A 90 5.41 -39.19 20.62
C LYS A 90 3.94 -39.30 20.18
N LYS A 91 3.25 -38.17 20.03
CA LYS A 91 1.84 -38.11 19.58
C LYS A 91 1.68 -38.08 18.06
N ILE A 92 2.79 -37.93 17.33
CA ILE A 92 2.84 -37.83 15.87
C ILE A 92 4.06 -38.64 15.42
N ASP A 93 3.93 -39.33 14.30
CA ASP A 93 5.03 -40.03 13.62
C ASP A 93 6.03 -39.05 12.97
N GLU A 94 7.24 -39.54 12.71
CA GLU A 94 8.34 -38.73 12.19
C GLU A 94 8.09 -38.24 10.76
N GLU A 95 7.39 -39.02 9.94
CA GLU A 95 7.08 -38.69 8.56
C GLU A 95 6.05 -37.55 8.47
N THR A 96 4.99 -37.64 9.28
CA THR A 96 3.97 -36.60 9.42
C THR A 96 4.54 -35.33 10.05
N PHE A 97 5.43 -35.46 11.04
CA PHE A 97 6.14 -34.32 11.61
C PHE A 97 6.97 -33.59 10.56
N LYS A 98 7.76 -34.33 9.77
CA LYS A 98 8.63 -33.76 8.74
C LYS A 98 7.83 -33.05 7.65
N LYS A 99 6.72 -33.64 7.20
CA LYS A 99 5.84 -33.04 6.19
C LYS A 99 5.20 -31.74 6.69
N LEU A 100 4.66 -31.76 7.91
CA LEU A 100 4.09 -30.56 8.54
C LEU A 100 5.15 -29.47 8.70
N MET A 101 6.36 -29.84 9.11
CA MET A 101 7.44 -28.88 9.29
C MET A 101 7.86 -28.20 8.00
N GLN A 102 7.98 -28.96 6.91
CA GLN A 102 8.28 -28.41 5.60
C GLN A 102 7.20 -27.42 5.14
N ASP A 103 5.92 -27.79 5.29
CA ASP A 103 4.78 -26.91 4.98
C ASP A 103 4.80 -25.60 5.81
N TYR A 104 5.13 -25.68 7.10
CA TYR A 104 5.23 -24.49 7.96
C TYR A 104 6.40 -23.60 7.57
N GLU A 105 7.54 -24.16 7.18
CA GLU A 105 8.72 -23.40 6.75
C GLU A 105 8.51 -22.72 5.41
N GLU A 106 7.84 -23.36 4.45
CA GLU A 106 7.45 -22.71 3.20
C GLU A 106 6.53 -21.52 3.45
N LYS A 107 5.48 -21.70 4.27
CA LYS A 107 4.52 -20.63 4.60
C LYS A 107 5.17 -19.48 5.35
N LEU A 108 6.10 -19.77 6.27
CA LEU A 108 6.86 -18.75 6.98
C LEU A 108 7.75 -17.95 6.03
N THR A 109 8.43 -18.64 5.12
CA THR A 109 9.27 -18.01 4.09
C THR A 109 8.43 -17.12 3.17
N GLU A 110 7.27 -17.60 2.72
CA GLU A 110 6.37 -16.83 1.86
C GLU A 110 5.87 -15.54 2.56
N ILE A 111 5.51 -15.64 3.84
CA ILE A 111 5.09 -14.48 4.63
C ILE A 111 6.25 -13.51 4.84
N GLU A 112 7.45 -14.01 5.11
CA GLU A 112 8.64 -13.19 5.31
C GLU A 112 9.03 -12.42 4.05
N VAL A 113 8.92 -13.06 2.87
CA VAL A 113 9.08 -12.40 1.57
C VAL A 113 8.00 -11.33 1.37
N LYS A 114 6.73 -11.61 1.69
CA LYS A 114 5.64 -10.62 1.60
C LYS A 114 5.89 -9.41 2.51
N ILE A 115 6.33 -9.63 3.75
CA ILE A 115 6.67 -8.56 4.70
C ILE A 115 7.87 -7.74 4.19
N ASN A 116 8.92 -8.39 3.70
CA ASN A 116 10.09 -7.69 3.17
C ASN A 116 9.77 -6.87 1.92
N ASN A 117 8.87 -7.37 1.07
CA ASN A 117 8.38 -6.62 -0.07
C ASN A 117 7.55 -5.41 0.38
N LEU A 118 6.66 -5.57 1.36
CA LEU A 118 5.87 -4.46 1.92
C LEU A 118 6.72 -3.41 2.65
N LYS A 119 7.83 -3.79 3.28
CA LYS A 119 8.78 -2.84 3.89
C LYS A 119 9.62 -2.07 2.87
N ARG A 120 9.78 -2.59 1.66
CA ARG A 120 10.49 -1.91 0.55
C ARG A 120 9.58 -0.94 -0.20
N ILE A 121 8.26 -1.07 -0.05
CA ILE A 121 7.25 -0.07 -0.42
C ILE A 121 7.24 1.01 0.68
#